data_AF-A0A967JAK8-F1
#
_entry.id   AF-A0A967JAK8-F1
#
_cell.length_a   1.000
_cell.length_b   1.000
_cell.length_c   1.000
_cell.angle_alpha   90.00
_cell.angle_beta   90.00
_cell.angle_gamma   90.00
#
_symmetry.space_group_name_H-M   'P 1'
#
loop_
_entity.id
_entity.type
_entity.pdbx_description
1 polymer ?
#
loop_
_entity_poly.entity_id
_entity_poly.type
_entity_poly.pdbx_seq_one_letter_code
_entity_poly.pdbx_strand_id
1 'polypeptide(L)'
;MIEVDDLPRRSLDTFGDPGSDWIQSMIEAVVEESSRRGEVVMDEGRLDVMNELRDFMFERVYLRPEVEDQRRRAITIIRDLVDFHAARPETIPETYQHDDADALTRAIDYVAGMTDRFAIRAWEALGD
;
A
#
# COMPACT_ATOMS: atom_id res chain seq x y z
N MET A 1 -14.40 -14.83 1.79
CA MET A 1 -14.46 -13.57 2.57
C MET A 1 -13.99 -13.94 3.96
N ILE A 2 -13.24 -13.08 4.64
CA ILE A 2 -12.79 -13.35 6.02
C ILE A 2 -13.92 -12.92 6.94
N GLU A 3 -14.33 -13.82 7.83
CA GLU A 3 -15.28 -13.54 8.90
C GLU A 3 -14.53 -13.20 10.20
N VAL A 4 -15.23 -12.60 11.17
CA VAL A 4 -14.62 -12.23 12.47
C VAL A 4 -14.00 -13.45 13.16
N ASP A 5 -14.64 -14.62 13.06
CA ASP A 5 -14.17 -15.87 13.65
C ASP A 5 -12.90 -16.44 12.99
N ASP A 6 -12.52 -15.95 11.81
CA ASP A 6 -11.27 -16.34 11.17
C ASP A 6 -10.07 -15.57 11.75
N LEU A 7 -10.30 -14.47 12.48
CA LEU A 7 -9.24 -13.61 13.00
C LEU A 7 -8.43 -14.29 14.11
N PRO A 8 -7.14 -13.94 14.27
CA PRO A 8 -6.35 -14.45 15.40
C PRO A 8 -7.01 -14.08 16.73
N ARG A 9 -7.21 -15.08 17.59
CA ARG A 9 -7.89 -14.88 18.89
C ARG A 9 -7.24 -13.81 19.74
N ARG A 10 -5.90 -13.76 19.73
CA ARG A 10 -5.15 -12.73 20.46
C ARG A 10 -5.49 -11.32 20.01
N SER A 11 -5.82 -11.12 18.74
CA SER A 11 -6.27 -9.82 18.24
C SER A 11 -7.61 -9.42 18.83
N LEU A 12 -8.58 -10.34 18.89
CA LEU A 12 -9.88 -10.10 19.52
C LEU A 12 -9.74 -9.86 21.03
N ASP A 13 -8.92 -10.67 21.72
CA ASP A 13 -8.68 -10.54 23.15
C ASP A 13 -7.99 -9.21 23.52
N THR A 14 -7.13 -8.69 22.63
CA THR A 14 -6.31 -7.50 22.89
C THR A 14 -6.99 -6.21 22.44
N PHE A 15 -7.65 -6.23 21.28
CA PHE A 15 -8.19 -5.05 20.62
C PHE A 15 -9.72 -4.96 20.72
N GLY A 16 -10.41 -6.02 21.14
CA GLY A 16 -11.87 -6.06 21.24
C GLY A 16 -12.53 -6.41 19.90
N ASP A 17 -13.71 -5.86 19.65
CA ASP A 17 -14.46 -6.10 18.42
C ASP A 17 -13.83 -5.33 17.23
N PRO A 18 -13.74 -5.94 16.03
CA PRO A 18 -13.17 -5.26 14.86
C PRO A 18 -13.93 -3.97 14.53
N GLY A 19 -13.19 -2.89 14.24
CA GLY A 19 -13.76 -1.60 13.89
C GLY A 19 -13.23 -0.47 14.78
N SER A 20 -14.13 0.25 15.45
CA SER A 20 -13.77 1.40 16.30
C SER A 20 -12.87 1.00 17.47
N ASP A 21 -13.14 -0.14 18.10
CA ASP A 21 -12.48 -0.54 19.34
C ASP A 21 -11.01 -0.89 19.07
N TRP A 22 -10.75 -1.53 17.92
CA TRP A 22 -9.40 -1.78 17.44
C TRP A 22 -8.63 -0.49 17.17
N ILE A 23 -9.25 0.44 16.43
CA ILE A 23 -8.62 1.72 16.11
C ILE A 23 -8.28 2.48 17.39
N GLN A 24 -9.21 2.53 18.34
CA GLN A 24 -9.00 3.20 19.62
C GLN A 24 -7.86 2.53 20.41
N SER A 25 -7.91 1.20 20.60
CA SER A 25 -6.90 0.46 21.38
C SER A 25 -5.49 0.61 20.78
N MET A 26 -5.37 0.57 19.45
CA MET A 26 -4.07 0.78 18.78
C MET A 26 -3.58 2.22 18.89
N ILE A 27 -4.47 3.22 18.81
CA ILE A 27 -4.10 4.63 19.01
C ILE A 27 -3.63 4.85 20.46
N GLU A 28 -4.36 4.35 21.44
CA GLU A 28 -4.01 4.44 22.86
C GLU A 28 -2.63 3.83 23.12
N ALA A 29 -2.38 2.63 22.58
CA ALA A 29 -1.09 1.94 22.67
C ALA A 29 0.10 2.77 22.18
N VAL A 30 -0.08 3.52 21.09
CA VAL A 30 0.94 4.43 20.55
C VAL A 30 1.08 5.67 21.43
N VAL A 31 -0.04 6.32 21.77
CA VAL A 31 -0.03 7.59 22.50
C VAL A 31 0.58 7.43 23.89
N GLU A 32 0.19 6.38 24.61
CA GLU A 32 0.68 6.08 25.96
C GLU A 32 2.19 5.83 25.96
N GLU A 33 2.67 4.93 25.10
CA GLU A 33 4.07 4.55 25.09
C GLU A 33 4.95 5.66 24.51
N SER A 34 4.47 6.38 23.49
CA SER A 34 5.18 7.52 22.91
C SER A 34 5.36 8.65 23.92
N SER A 35 4.31 8.93 24.72
CA SER A 35 4.38 9.94 25.78
C SER A 35 5.41 9.59 26.86
N ARG A 36 5.64 8.29 27.09
CA ARG A 36 6.61 7.79 28.07
C ARG A 36 8.04 7.80 27.55
N ARG A 37 8.26 7.42 26.28
CA ARG A 37 9.60 7.27 25.70
C ARG A 37 10.13 8.54 25.01
N GLY A 38 9.25 9.46 24.63
CA GLY A 38 9.62 10.67 23.88
C GLY A 38 9.89 10.42 22.40
N GLU A 39 9.44 9.29 21.87
CA GLU A 39 9.55 8.88 20.45
C GLU A 39 8.23 8.23 20.00
N VAL A 40 7.94 8.21 18.69
CA VAL A 40 6.69 7.59 18.19
C VAL A 40 6.84 6.07 18.19
N VAL A 41 6.18 5.41 19.13
CA VAL A 41 6.29 3.97 19.36
C VAL A 41 5.01 3.42 20.00
N MET A 42 4.66 2.18 19.64
CA MET A 42 3.57 1.41 20.24
C MET A 42 4.13 0.53 21.36
N ASP A 43 3.36 0.24 22.41
CA ASP A 43 3.77 -0.75 23.40
C ASP A 43 4.06 -2.12 22.76
N GLU A 44 5.10 -2.81 23.26
CA GLU A 44 5.61 -4.04 22.67
C GLU A 44 4.57 -5.17 22.65
N GLY A 45 3.72 -5.27 23.69
CA GLY A 45 2.73 -6.33 23.79
C GLY A 45 1.62 -6.20 22.74
N ARG A 46 1.08 -5.00 22.55
CA ARG A 46 0.08 -4.74 21.50
C ARG A 46 0.71 -4.70 20.11
N LEU A 47 1.96 -4.26 19.98
CA LEU A 47 2.71 -4.30 18.73
C LEU A 47 2.87 -5.74 18.22
N ASP A 48 3.20 -6.68 19.11
CA ASP A 48 3.32 -8.10 18.76
C ASP A 48 1.99 -8.67 18.24
N VAL A 49 0.88 -8.33 18.90
CA VAL A 49 -0.46 -8.78 18.46
C VAL A 49 -0.87 -8.12 17.14
N MET A 50 -0.52 -6.85 16.93
CA MET A 50 -0.75 -6.15 15.66
C MET A 50 0.07 -6.79 14.52
N ASN A 51 1.30 -7.22 14.79
CA ASN A 51 2.12 -7.92 13.80
C ASN A 51 1.56 -9.31 13.49
N GLU A 52 1.09 -10.07 14.48
CA GLU A 52 0.39 -11.34 14.27
C GLU A 52 -0.85 -11.17 13.37
N LEU A 53 -1.65 -10.14 13.63
CA LEU A 53 -2.80 -9.77 12.80
C LEU A 53 -2.37 -9.40 11.37
N ARG A 54 -1.28 -8.63 11.23
CA ARG A 54 -0.73 -8.24 9.93
C ARG A 54 -0.32 -9.48 9.13
N ASP A 55 0.41 -10.39 9.74
CA ASP A 55 0.87 -11.62 9.09
C ASP A 55 -0.32 -12.48 8.62
N PHE A 56 -1.35 -12.62 9.48
CA PHE A 56 -2.60 -13.27 9.10
C PHE A 56 -3.26 -12.61 7.88
N MET A 57 -3.36 -11.27 7.86
CA MET A 57 -3.95 -10.54 6.73
C MET A 57 -3.12 -10.70 5.45
N PHE A 58 -1.79 -10.76 5.54
CA PHE A 58 -0.93 -11.04 4.40
C PHE A 58 -1.19 -12.43 3.82
N GLU A 59 -1.23 -13.46 4.66
CA GLU A 59 -1.50 -14.83 4.22
C GLU A 59 -2.91 -14.97 3.63
N ARG A 60 -3.93 -14.45 4.32
CA ARG A 60 -5.33 -14.75 4.02
C ARG A 60 -6.02 -13.75 3.09
N VAL A 61 -5.48 -12.55 2.91
CA VAL A 61 -6.07 -11.53 2.01
C VAL A 61 -5.12 -11.19 0.87
N TYR A 62 -3.91 -10.76 1.21
CA TYR A 62 -3.05 -10.13 0.21
C TYR A 62 -2.33 -11.13 -0.70
N LEU A 63 -1.85 -12.27 -0.18
CA LEU A 63 -1.05 -13.26 -0.93
C LEU A 63 -1.89 -14.39 -1.56
N ARG A 64 -3.18 -14.13 -1.75
CA ARG A 64 -4.12 -15.11 -2.30
C ARG A 64 -3.84 -15.41 -3.78
N PRO A 65 -3.85 -16.69 -4.21
CA PRO A 65 -3.62 -17.06 -5.61
C PRO A 65 -4.55 -16.34 -6.60
N GLU A 66 -5.78 -16.02 -6.17
CA GLU A 66 -6.79 -15.37 -7.01
C GLU A 66 -6.43 -13.92 -7.38
N VAL A 67 -5.52 -13.28 -6.63
CA VAL A 67 -5.05 -11.91 -6.95
C VAL A 67 -3.74 -11.89 -7.73
N GLU A 68 -3.09 -13.04 -7.95
CA GLU A 68 -1.78 -13.10 -8.61
C GLU A 68 -1.83 -12.69 -10.08
N ASP A 69 -2.89 -13.05 -10.81
CA ASP A 69 -3.08 -12.60 -12.19
C ASP A 69 -3.28 -11.08 -12.27
N GLN A 70 -4.05 -10.51 -11.33
CA GLN A 70 -4.27 -9.06 -11.24
C GLN A 70 -2.97 -8.32 -10.88
N ARG A 71 -2.18 -8.86 -9.95
CA ARG A 71 -0.86 -8.33 -9.58
C ARG A 71 0.10 -8.35 -10.76
N ARG A 72 0.21 -9.47 -11.48
CA ARG A 72 1.04 -9.56 -12.69
C ARG A 72 0.61 -8.55 -13.75
N ARG A 73 -0.69 -8.38 -13.96
CA ARG A 73 -1.23 -7.36 -14.89
C ARG A 73 -0.86 -5.94 -14.45
N ALA A 74 -1.04 -5.60 -13.17
CA ALA A 74 -0.69 -4.28 -12.64
C ALA A 74 0.81 -3.98 -12.78
N ILE A 75 1.67 -4.95 -12.47
CA ILE A 75 3.13 -4.81 -12.67
C ILE A 75 3.47 -4.55 -14.14
N THR A 76 2.82 -5.26 -15.06
CA THR A 76 3.03 -5.09 -16.51
C THR A 76 2.63 -3.68 -16.95
N ILE A 77 1.43 -3.23 -16.55
CA ILE A 77 0.92 -1.89 -16.85
C ILE A 77 1.90 -0.80 -16.38
N ILE A 78 2.36 -0.88 -15.12
CA ILE A 78 3.26 0.11 -14.54
C ILE A 78 4.61 0.11 -15.28
N ARG A 79 5.18 -1.06 -15.56
CA ARG A 79 6.45 -1.17 -16.29
C ARG A 79 6.37 -0.57 -17.68
N ASP A 80 5.35 -0.96 -18.45
CA ASP A 80 5.19 -0.49 -19.83
C ASP A 80 4.99 1.03 -19.88
N LEU A 81 4.22 1.60 -18.94
CA LEU A 81 4.03 3.05 -18.84
C LEU A 81 5.34 3.78 -18.47
N VAL A 82 6.08 3.28 -17.47
CA VAL A 82 7.35 3.88 -17.06
C VAL A 82 8.36 3.82 -18.22
N ASP A 83 8.50 2.66 -18.86
CA ASP A 83 9.40 2.48 -19.99
C ASP A 83 9.02 3.38 -21.18
N PHE A 84 7.72 3.50 -21.48
CA PHE A 84 7.22 4.38 -22.53
C PHE A 84 7.58 5.84 -22.29
N HIS A 85 7.28 6.36 -21.09
CA HIS A 85 7.52 7.75 -20.73
C HIS A 85 9.01 8.07 -20.54
N ALA A 86 9.80 7.12 -20.00
CA ALA A 86 11.25 7.29 -19.87
C ALA A 86 11.93 7.35 -21.25
N ALA A 87 11.44 6.57 -22.22
CA ALA A 87 11.92 6.61 -23.61
C ALA A 87 11.44 7.85 -24.39
N ARG A 88 10.35 8.48 -23.95
CA ARG A 88 9.71 9.65 -24.59
C ARG A 88 9.37 10.73 -23.56
N PRO A 89 10.36 11.40 -22.94
CA PRO A 89 10.11 12.34 -21.86
C PRO A 89 9.16 13.49 -22.23
N GLU A 90 9.06 13.84 -23.52
CA GLU A 90 8.13 14.84 -24.06
C GLU A 90 6.65 14.48 -23.86
N THR A 91 6.35 13.21 -23.59
CA THR A 91 4.98 12.74 -23.30
C THR A 91 4.58 12.97 -21.84
N ILE A 92 5.53 13.32 -20.97
CA ILE A 92 5.29 13.62 -19.57
C ILE A 92 4.80 15.08 -19.45
N PRO A 93 3.70 15.37 -18.74
CA PRO A 93 3.24 16.73 -18.54
C PRO A 93 4.30 17.63 -17.88
N GLU A 94 4.36 18.91 -18.26
CA GLU A 94 5.35 19.88 -17.75
C GLU A 94 5.39 19.97 -16.21
N THR A 95 4.26 19.74 -15.53
CA THR A 95 4.19 19.73 -14.06
C THR A 95 5.07 18.64 -13.43
N TYR A 96 5.40 17.57 -14.16
CA TYR A 96 6.31 16.50 -13.73
C TYR A 96 7.71 16.65 -14.36
N GLN A 97 7.94 17.67 -15.19
CA GLN A 97 9.24 17.97 -15.79
C GLN A 97 10.06 18.87 -14.87
N HIS A 98 10.51 18.32 -13.74
CA HIS A 98 11.45 19.03 -12.86
C HIS A 98 12.87 18.97 -13.46
N ASP A 99 13.55 20.12 -13.50
CA ASP A 99 14.84 20.30 -14.19
C ASP A 99 15.96 19.42 -13.60
N ASP A 100 15.86 19.07 -12.32
CA ASP A 100 16.89 18.31 -11.59
C ASP A 100 16.77 16.77 -11.72
N ALA A 101 15.68 16.26 -12.30
CA ALA A 101 15.41 14.83 -12.40
C ALA A 101 15.83 14.26 -13.76
N ASP A 102 16.26 13.00 -13.81
CA ASP A 102 16.46 12.30 -15.08
C ASP A 102 15.13 11.83 -15.71
N ALA A 103 15.19 11.36 -16.95
CA ALA A 103 13.99 10.92 -17.68
C ALA A 103 13.24 9.79 -16.97
N LEU A 104 13.97 8.85 -16.35
CA LEU A 104 13.39 7.71 -15.64
C LEU A 104 12.66 8.16 -14.38
N THR A 105 13.27 9.03 -13.58
CA THR A 105 12.68 9.58 -12.36
C THR A 105 11.39 10.33 -12.67
N ARG A 106 11.41 11.19 -13.71
CA ARG A 106 10.19 11.89 -14.17
C ARG A 106 9.08 10.93 -14.61
N ALA A 107 9.43 9.84 -15.30
CA ALA A 107 8.48 8.82 -15.71
C ALA A 107 7.87 8.10 -14.51
N ILE A 108 8.69 7.74 -13.52
CA ILE A 108 8.24 7.12 -12.26
C ILE A 108 7.29 8.06 -11.52
N ASP A 109 7.65 9.33 -11.35
CA ASP A 109 6.82 10.32 -10.64
C ASP A 109 5.47 10.51 -11.33
N TYR A 110 5.49 10.61 -12.67
CA TYR A 110 4.26 10.75 -13.44
C TYR A 110 3.35 9.52 -13.32
N VAL A 111 3.91 8.31 -13.47
CA VAL A 111 3.15 7.05 -13.36
C VAL A 111 2.65 6.82 -11.93
N ALA A 112 3.43 7.14 -10.90
CA ALA A 112 3.03 7.06 -9.50
C ALA A 112 1.89 8.04 -9.15
N GLY A 113 1.79 9.16 -9.87
CA GLY A 113 0.69 10.12 -9.76
C GLY A 113 -0.61 9.69 -10.46
N MET A 114 -0.60 8.59 -11.20
CA MET A 114 -1.79 8.11 -11.93
C MET A 114 -2.77 7.39 -11.00
N THR A 115 -4.07 7.70 -11.17
CA THR A 115 -5.12 6.82 -10.64
C THR A 115 -5.17 5.51 -11.43
N ASP A 116 -5.58 4.40 -10.83
CA ASP A 116 -5.71 3.09 -11.49
C ASP A 116 -6.47 3.18 -12.83
N ARG A 117 -7.61 3.88 -12.83
CA ARG A 117 -8.44 4.04 -14.04
C ARG A 117 -7.72 4.81 -15.14
N PHE A 118 -6.89 5.78 -14.78
CA PHE A 118 -6.11 6.54 -15.74
C PHE A 118 -4.95 5.70 -16.29
N ALA A 119 -4.19 5.03 -15.43
CA ALA A 119 -3.08 4.17 -15.84
C ALA A 119 -3.53 3.06 -16.80
N ILE A 120 -4.65 2.38 -16.50
CA ILE A 120 -5.20 1.34 -17.39
C ILE A 120 -5.54 1.91 -18.77
N ARG A 121 -6.23 3.06 -18.83
CA ARG A 121 -6.59 3.69 -20.12
C ARG A 121 -5.37 4.17 -20.91
N ALA A 122 -4.38 4.75 -20.22
CA ALA A 122 -3.14 5.19 -20.85
C ALA A 122 -2.37 4.00 -21.43
N TRP A 123 -2.31 2.89 -20.68
CA TRP A 123 -1.66 1.66 -21.13
C TRP A 123 -2.36 1.00 -22.31
N GLU A 124 -3.71 0.95 -22.30
CA GLU A 124 -4.50 0.46 -23.43
C GLU A 124 -4.22 1.27 -24.72
N ALA A 125 -4.03 2.58 -24.60
CA ALA A 125 -3.70 3.47 -25.71
C ALA A 125 -2.25 3.36 -26.21
N LEU A 126 -1.36 2.64 -25.53
CA LEU A 126 0.00 2.37 -26.03
C LEU A 126 0.03 1.28 -27.12
N GLY A 127 -1.01 0.44 -27.16
CA GLY A 127 -1.12 -0.68 -28.09
C GLY A 127 -1.78 -0.37 -29.43
N ASP A 128 -2.32 0.84 -29.59
CA ASP A 128 -2.89 1.38 -30.85
C ASP A 128 -1.81 2.13 -31.66
#